data_AF-A0A844CLB8-F1
#
_entry.id   AF-A0A844CLB8-F1
#
_cell.length_a   1.000
_cell.length_b   1.000
_cell.length_c   1.000
_cell.angle_alpha   90.00
_cell.angle_beta   90.00
_cell.angle_gamma   90.00
#
_symmetry.space_group_name_H-M   'P 1'
#
loop_
_entity.id
_entity.type
_entity.pdbx_description
1 polymer ?
#
loop_
_entity_poly.entity_id
_entity_poly.type
_entity_poly.pdbx_seq_one_letter_code
_entity_poly.pdbx_strand_id
1 'polypeptide(L)'
;MTGIGYWFFTVLRSNDRVLCTIRGKTVTDFLSIPPKAPPLNADVSAARKAAQKLEASFLAEMLKGAGFGVQRNGFSGGVGEDQFASFHRQAVADEIAKAGGLGLAEHFFNAMMESRNEPQ
;
A
#
# COMPACT_ATOMS: atom_id res chain seq x y z
N MET A 1 42.91 -14.81 41.95
CA MET A 1 42.08 -15.39 40.86
C MET A 1 40.68 -15.62 41.40
N THR A 2 39.68 -15.34 40.56
CA THR A 2 38.24 -15.64 40.62
C THR A 2 37.36 -14.91 41.65
N GLY A 3 36.53 -14.01 41.13
CA GLY A 3 35.31 -13.52 41.76
C GLY A 3 34.38 -12.94 40.68
N ILE A 4 33.46 -13.76 40.19
CA ILE A 4 32.41 -13.38 39.23
C ILE A 4 31.34 -12.60 39.99
N GLY A 5 31.17 -11.32 39.65
CA GLY A 5 30.11 -10.47 40.17
C GLY A 5 29.43 -9.78 39.00
N TYR A 6 28.29 -10.32 38.55
CA TYR A 6 27.41 -9.61 37.62
C TYR A 6 26.61 -8.58 38.43
N TRP A 7 26.89 -7.31 38.20
CA TRP A 7 26.04 -6.23 38.66
C TRP A 7 25.70 -5.33 37.49
N PHE A 8 24.39 -5.14 37.33
CA PHE A 8 23.77 -3.91 36.87
C PHE A 8 23.50 -3.77 35.36
N PHE A 9 22.45 -4.44 34.87
CA PHE A 9 21.68 -3.94 33.74
C PHE A 9 20.28 -3.54 34.22
N THR A 10 20.16 -2.31 34.69
CA THR A 10 18.85 -1.66 34.86
C THR A 10 18.53 -0.93 33.57
N VAL A 11 17.65 -1.50 32.75
CA VAL A 11 17.00 -0.77 31.65
C VAL A 11 16.04 0.24 32.26
N LEU A 12 16.41 1.52 32.25
CA LEU A 12 15.42 2.58 32.40
C LEU A 12 14.79 2.80 31.03
N ARG A 13 13.58 2.25 30.83
CA ARG A 13 12.75 2.53 29.65
C ARG A 13 12.26 3.97 29.76
N SER A 14 13.01 4.91 29.17
CA SER A 14 12.51 6.27 28.92
C SER A 14 11.88 6.31 27.54
N ASN A 15 10.63 6.74 27.48
CA ASN A 15 9.83 6.85 26.27
C ASN A 15 10.48 7.81 25.27
N ASP A 16 10.41 7.43 24.00
CA ASP A 16 10.48 8.27 22.82
C ASP A 16 11.68 9.22 22.73
N ARG A 17 12.79 8.78 22.10
CA ARG A 17 13.41 9.37 20.88
C ARG A 17 14.57 8.48 20.41
N VAL A 18 14.60 8.15 19.13
CA VAL A 18 15.77 7.54 18.48
C VAL A 18 16.86 8.61 18.36
N LEU A 19 17.92 8.50 19.15
CA LEU A 19 19.12 9.33 19.06
C LEU A 19 20.18 8.59 18.24
N CYS A 20 20.21 8.82 16.93
CA CYS A 20 21.37 8.45 16.12
C CYS A 20 22.47 9.51 16.30
N THR A 21 23.53 9.17 17.02
CA THR A 21 24.67 10.06 17.28
C THR A 21 25.78 9.80 16.27
N ILE A 22 26.05 10.74 15.36
CA ILE A 22 27.32 10.80 14.64
C ILE A 22 28.08 12.04 15.12
N ARG A 23 29.13 11.79 15.93
CA ARG A 23 30.23 12.71 16.26
C ARG A 23 29.84 14.15 16.62
N GLY A 24 29.02 14.31 17.66
CA GLY A 24 29.06 15.48 18.54
C GLY A 24 28.67 16.83 17.93
N LYS A 25 27.93 16.88 16.83
CA LYS A 25 27.32 18.12 16.32
C LYS A 25 25.80 18.00 16.41
N THR A 26 25.19 18.83 17.24
CA THR A 26 23.73 19.01 17.31
C THR A 26 23.25 19.64 16.00
N VAL A 27 22.92 18.82 15.01
CA VAL A 27 22.11 19.24 13.85
C VAL A 27 20.65 19.22 14.32
N THR A 28 20.27 20.26 15.06
CA THR A 28 18.87 20.59 15.32
C THR A 28 18.49 21.76 14.43
N ASP A 29 18.50 21.54 13.11
CA ASP A 29 17.74 22.42 12.19
C ASP A 29 17.53 21.82 10.79
N PHE A 30 17.29 20.51 10.68
CA PHE A 30 16.74 19.96 9.44
C PHE A 30 15.22 20.07 9.49
N LEU A 31 14.72 21.27 9.20
CA LEU A 31 13.38 21.60 8.72
C LEU A 31 12.25 20.74 9.29
N SER A 32 11.66 21.19 10.40
CA SER A 32 10.32 20.75 10.78
C SER A 32 9.34 21.28 9.73
N ILE A 33 9.13 20.51 8.66
CA ILE A 33 8.03 20.73 7.72
C ILE A 33 6.77 20.37 8.52
N PRO A 34 5.88 21.31 8.83
CA PRO A 34 4.61 20.94 9.45
C PRO A 34 3.92 19.99 8.47
N PRO A 35 3.35 18.85 8.93
CA PRO A 35 2.56 18.01 8.04
C PRO A 35 1.46 18.90 7.45
N LYS A 36 1.62 19.25 6.17
CA LYS A 36 0.61 19.96 5.40
C LYS A 36 -0.53 18.97 5.31
N ALA A 37 -1.50 19.08 6.22
CA ALA A 37 -2.74 18.35 6.10
C ALA A 37 -3.24 18.58 4.67
N PRO A 38 -3.37 17.53 3.85
CA PRO A 38 -3.91 17.69 2.52
C PRO A 38 -5.27 18.38 2.64
N PRO A 39 -5.61 19.29 1.71
CA PRO A 39 -6.95 19.85 1.71
C PRO A 39 -7.94 18.70 1.59
N LEU A 40 -9.03 18.74 2.35
CA LEU A 40 -10.07 17.69 2.41
C LEU A 40 -10.48 17.14 1.01
N ASN A 41 -10.47 17.99 -0.01
CA ASN A 41 -10.78 17.62 -1.40
C ASN A 41 -9.71 16.72 -2.06
N ALA A 42 -8.43 16.88 -1.72
CA ALA A 42 -7.36 16.00 -2.20
C ALA A 42 -7.56 14.57 -1.67
N ASP A 43 -7.99 14.44 -0.41
CA ASP A 43 -8.22 13.14 0.24
C ASP A 43 -9.40 12.38 -0.35
N VAL A 44 -10.48 13.09 -0.70
CA VAL A 44 -11.64 12.51 -1.39
C VAL A 44 -11.25 12.04 -2.80
N SER A 45 -10.50 12.85 -3.55
CA SER A 45 -10.05 12.48 -4.89
C SER A 45 -9.10 11.28 -4.88
N ALA A 46 -8.21 11.19 -3.88
CA ALA A 46 -7.30 10.08 -3.70
C ALA A 46 -8.05 8.80 -3.31
N ALA A 47 -9.05 8.90 -2.43
CA ALA A 47 -9.88 7.75 -2.05
C ALA A 47 -10.72 7.23 -3.22
N ARG A 48 -11.30 8.10 -4.06
CA ARG A 48 -12.00 7.64 -5.28
C ARG A 48 -11.08 6.89 -6.24
N LYS A 49 -9.86 7.42 -6.46
CA LYS A 49 -8.86 6.73 -7.29
C LYS A 49 -8.43 5.39 -6.70
N ALA A 50 -8.23 5.32 -5.38
CA ALA A 50 -7.91 4.08 -4.70
C ALA A 50 -9.04 3.06 -4.83
N ALA A 51 -10.30 3.49 -4.69
CA ALA A 51 -11.47 2.64 -4.81
C ALA A 51 -11.61 2.05 -6.22
N GLN A 52 -11.43 2.88 -7.25
CA GLN A 52 -11.41 2.45 -8.65
C GLN A 52 -10.30 1.44 -8.91
N LYS A 53 -9.11 1.65 -8.33
CA LYS A 53 -7.99 0.70 -8.45
C LYS A 53 -8.29 -0.64 -7.76
N LEU A 54 -8.98 -0.62 -6.63
CA LEU A 54 -9.42 -1.84 -5.94
C LEU A 54 -10.40 -2.64 -6.80
N GLU A 55 -11.37 -1.97 -7.43
CA GLU A 55 -12.28 -2.61 -8.39
C GLU A 55 -11.52 -3.21 -9.58
N ALA A 56 -10.55 -2.49 -10.15
CA ALA A 56 -9.73 -3.00 -11.24
C ALA A 56 -8.92 -4.24 -10.82
N SER A 57 -8.32 -4.25 -9.63
CA SER A 57 -7.62 -5.44 -9.12
C SER A 57 -8.57 -6.62 -8.89
N PHE A 58 -9.79 -6.39 -8.42
CA PHE A 58 -10.81 -7.42 -8.31
C PHE A 58 -11.19 -7.99 -9.68
N LEU A 59 -11.44 -7.12 -10.67
CA LEU A 59 -11.74 -7.52 -12.04
C LEU A 59 -10.60 -8.32 -12.67
N ALA A 60 -9.33 -7.97 -12.42
CA ALA A 60 -8.19 -8.72 -12.93
C ALA A 60 -8.16 -10.17 -12.41
N GLU A 61 -8.51 -10.40 -11.14
CA GLU A 61 -8.64 -11.75 -10.58
C GLU A 61 -9.87 -12.50 -11.14
N MET A 62 -10.99 -11.82 -11.39
CA MET A 62 -12.14 -12.42 -12.06
C MET A 62 -11.80 -12.84 -13.49
N LEU A 63 -11.09 -11.99 -14.23
CA LEU A 63 -10.60 -12.31 -15.57
C LEU A 63 -9.65 -13.52 -15.56
N LYS A 64 -8.75 -13.58 -14.57
CA LYS A 64 -7.89 -14.76 -14.37
C LYS A 64 -8.71 -16.02 -14.11
N GLY A 65 -9.70 -15.97 -13.21
CA GLY A 65 -10.59 -17.09 -12.92
C GLY A 65 -11.44 -17.53 -14.12
N ALA A 66 -11.83 -16.60 -14.99
CA ALA A 66 -12.53 -16.88 -16.25
C ALA A 66 -11.63 -17.49 -17.34
N GLY A 67 -10.32 -17.65 -17.08
CA GLY A 67 -9.36 -18.16 -18.06
C GLY A 67 -8.90 -17.11 -19.08
N PHE A 68 -9.14 -15.83 -18.85
CA PHE A 68 -8.69 -14.76 -19.74
C PHE A 68 -7.15 -14.67 -19.73
N GLY A 69 -6.56 -14.74 -20.93
CA GLY A 69 -5.11 -14.80 -21.11
C GLY A 69 -4.50 -16.18 -20.91
N VAL A 70 -5.30 -17.25 -20.81
CA VAL A 70 -4.82 -18.64 -20.89
C VAL A 70 -4.95 -19.12 -22.34
N GLN A 71 -3.84 -19.43 -23.00
CA GLN A 71 -3.82 -20.03 -24.32
C GLN A 71 -3.60 -21.55 -24.17
N ARG A 72 -4.47 -22.37 -24.77
CA ARG A 72 -4.46 -23.84 -24.59
C ARG A 72 -3.76 -24.59 -25.73
N ASN A 73 -2.97 -23.90 -26.54
CA ASN A 73 -2.49 -24.41 -27.82
C ASN A 73 -1.02 -24.85 -27.70
N GLY A 74 -0.61 -25.88 -28.45
CA GLY A 74 0.76 -26.44 -28.38
C GLY A 74 1.92 -25.51 -28.79
N PHE A 75 1.64 -24.24 -29.07
CA PHE A 75 2.60 -23.18 -29.36
C PHE A 75 2.62 -22.06 -28.29
N SER A 76 1.85 -22.24 -27.21
CA SER A 76 1.78 -21.39 -26.03
C SER A 76 2.35 -22.14 -24.82
N GLY A 77 3.01 -21.44 -23.90
CA GLY A 77 3.59 -22.04 -22.69
C GLY A 77 5.04 -21.66 -22.41
N GLY A 78 5.55 -20.56 -22.95
CA GLY A 78 6.82 -20.01 -22.50
C GLY A 78 6.68 -19.40 -21.09
N VAL A 79 7.70 -19.55 -20.23
CA VAL A 79 7.71 -18.98 -18.86
C VAL A 79 7.41 -17.46 -18.83
N GLY A 80 7.70 -16.74 -19.91
CA GLY A 80 7.39 -15.32 -20.04
C GLY A 80 5.91 -15.01 -20.28
N GLU A 81 5.14 -15.93 -20.87
CA GLU A 81 3.76 -15.69 -21.29
C GLU A 81 2.83 -15.39 -20.11
N ASP A 82 2.95 -16.15 -19.02
CA ASP A 82 2.15 -15.96 -17.81
C ASP A 82 2.35 -14.56 -17.19
N GLN A 83 3.58 -14.03 -17.28
CA GLN A 83 3.92 -12.69 -16.80
C GLN A 83 3.23 -11.62 -17.65
N PHE A 84 3.28 -11.73 -18.98
CA PHE A 84 2.57 -10.80 -19.87
C PHE A 84 1.05 -10.94 -19.79
N ALA A 85 0.53 -12.14 -19.57
CA ALA A 85 -0.91 -12.37 -19.39
C ALA A 85 -1.44 -11.64 -18.15
N SER A 86 -0.67 -11.55 -17.07
CA SER A 86 -1.03 -10.79 -15.87
C SER A 86 -1.17 -9.29 -16.17
N PHE A 87 -0.23 -8.71 -16.92
CA PHE A 87 -0.28 -7.30 -17.30
C PHE A 87 -1.44 -7.00 -18.25
N HIS A 88 -1.72 -7.91 -19.18
CA HIS A 88 -2.86 -7.77 -20.08
C HIS A 88 -4.19 -7.80 -19.33
N ARG A 89 -4.35 -8.75 -18.40
CA ARG A 89 -5.51 -8.80 -17.50
C ARG A 89 -5.69 -7.50 -16.74
N GLN A 90 -4.61 -6.99 -16.14
CA GLN A 90 -4.67 -5.75 -15.36
C GLN A 90 -5.05 -4.54 -16.24
N ALA A 91 -4.46 -4.42 -17.43
CA ALA A 91 -4.76 -3.31 -18.34
C ALA A 91 -6.23 -3.30 -18.79
N VAL A 92 -6.78 -4.48 -19.13
CA VAL A 92 -8.20 -4.62 -19.48
C VAL A 92 -9.08 -4.30 -18.27
N ALA A 93 -8.74 -4.80 -17.09
CA ALA A 93 -9.49 -4.53 -15.87
C ALA A 93 -9.51 -3.04 -15.50
N ASP A 94 -8.39 -2.33 -15.68
CA ASP A 94 -8.28 -0.89 -15.46
C ASP A 94 -9.22 -0.12 -16.39
N GLU A 95 -9.29 -0.48 -17.67
CA GLU A 95 -10.19 0.16 -18.63
C GLU A 95 -11.67 -0.15 -18.34
N ILE A 96 -11.98 -1.39 -17.92
CA ILE A 96 -13.34 -1.75 -17.49
C ILE A 96 -13.76 -0.89 -16.28
N ALA A 97 -12.91 -0.77 -15.27
CA ALA A 97 -13.19 0.05 -14.09
C ALA A 97 -13.32 1.55 -14.44
N LYS A 98 -12.53 2.06 -15.40
CA LYS A 98 -12.68 3.43 -15.92
C LYS A 98 -13.98 3.66 -16.69
N ALA A 99 -14.45 2.66 -17.42
CA ALA A 99 -15.71 2.73 -18.16
C ALA A 99 -16.96 2.62 -17.26
N GLY A 100 -16.79 2.41 -15.95
CA GLY A 100 -17.88 2.30 -14.97
C GLY A 100 -17.94 0.95 -14.24
N GLY A 101 -17.20 -0.06 -14.72
CA GLY A 101 -16.96 -1.30 -14.00
C GLY A 101 -18.22 -2.06 -13.59
N LEU A 102 -18.18 -2.61 -12.39
CA LEU A 102 -19.29 -3.29 -11.73
C LEU A 102 -20.01 -2.36 -10.73
N GLY A 103 -19.48 -1.16 -10.50
CA GLY A 103 -19.95 -0.22 -9.48
C GLY A 103 -19.36 -0.48 -8.08
N LEU A 104 -18.40 -1.39 -7.94
CA LEU A 104 -17.76 -1.70 -6.65
C LEU A 104 -16.89 -0.54 -6.14
N ALA A 105 -16.38 0.30 -7.04
CA ALA A 105 -15.62 1.48 -6.67
C ALA A 105 -16.40 2.42 -5.74
N GLU A 106 -17.72 2.57 -5.89
CA GLU A 106 -18.52 3.42 -5.01
C GLU A 106 -18.64 2.80 -3.61
N HIS A 107 -18.83 1.48 -3.52
CA HIS A 107 -18.87 0.76 -2.25
C HIS A 107 -17.54 0.84 -1.49
N PHE A 108 -16.42 0.65 -2.18
CA PHE A 108 -15.10 0.80 -1.59
C PHE A 108 -14.81 2.23 -1.16
N PHE A 109 -15.22 3.22 -1.95
CA PHE A 109 -15.08 4.62 -1.59
C PHE A 109 -15.84 4.94 -0.30
N ASN A 110 -17.11 4.53 -0.21
CA ASN A 110 -17.94 4.77 0.98
C ASN A 110 -17.34 4.10 2.23
N ALA A 111 -16.90 2.85 2.11
CA ALA A 111 -16.24 2.14 3.22
C ALA A 111 -14.97 2.86 3.70
N MET A 112 -14.15 3.38 2.79
CA MET A 112 -12.95 4.17 3.13
C MET A 112 -13.27 5.53 3.75
N MET A 113 -14.42 6.13 3.42
CA MET A 113 -14.85 7.40 4.04
C MET A 113 -15.45 7.16 5.43
N GLU A 114 -16.21 6.08 5.61
CA GLU A 114 -16.80 5.70 6.90
C GLU A 114 -15.72 5.41 7.94
N SER A 115 -14.76 4.54 7.60
CA SER A 115 -13.63 4.21 8.50
C SER A 115 -12.68 5.37 8.81
N ARG A 116 -12.75 6.49 8.06
CA ARG A 116 -12.05 7.73 8.40
C ARG A 116 -12.82 8.63 9.38
N ASN A 117 -14.14 8.52 9.42
CA ASN A 117 -15.01 9.37 10.24
C ASN A 117 -15.29 8.78 11.63
N GLU A 118 -14.76 7.61 11.95
CA GLU A 118 -14.79 7.06 13.31
C GLU A 118 -13.89 7.91 14.24
N PRO A 119 -14.42 8.51 15.32
CA PRO A 119 -13.58 9.16 16.31
C PRO A 119 -12.75 8.09 17.03
N GLN A 120 -11.42 8.21 16.96
CA GLN A 120 -10.48 7.36 17.69
C GLN A 120 -10.53 7.60 19.20
#